data_AF-A0A952MTB0-F1
#
_entry.id   AF-A0A952MTB0-F1
#
_cell.length_a   1.000
_cell.length_b   1.000
_cell.length_c   1.000
_cell.angle_alpha   90.00
_cell.angle_beta   90.00
_cell.angle_gamma   90.00
#
_symmetry.space_group_name_H-M   'P 1'
#
loop_
_entity.id
_entity.type
_entity.pdbx_description
1 polymer ?
#
loop_
_entity_poly.entity_id
_entity_poly.type
_entity_poly.pdbx_seq_one_letter_code
_entity_poly.pdbx_strand_id
1 'polypeptide(L)'
;MAKASLSLIDAIRKTAKTLEQSKEYQWGHMGSCNCGFLAQQVTQLRKDEIHRRAMERYGDWSEQLNDYCPTSGLPLDDVISEMIAFGFDAQDLKHLEKLSDPAILRSFPLGQRDLKHNLKKDVVAYMLAWANLLEQELLNKIELPVLQETSKVEA
;
A
#
# COMPACT_ATOMS: atom_id res chain seq x y z
N MET A 1 10.39 0.14 1.11
CA MET A 1 9.35 0.82 1.90
C MET A 1 9.44 2.30 1.65
N ALA A 2 8.39 2.84 1.03
CA ALA A 2 8.20 4.27 0.83
C ALA A 2 8.41 5.07 2.12
N LYS A 3 8.84 6.32 1.92
CA LYS A 3 8.98 7.29 3.00
C LYS A 3 7.61 7.57 3.61
N ALA A 4 7.48 7.38 4.92
CA ALA A 4 6.21 7.59 5.61
C ALA A 4 5.64 9.01 5.41
N SER A 5 4.36 9.08 5.07
CA SER A 5 3.59 10.32 4.91
C SER A 5 2.11 10.07 5.29
N LEU A 6 1.40 11.12 5.70
CA LEU A 6 -0.01 11.00 6.08
C LEU A 6 -0.89 10.57 4.90
N SER A 7 -0.60 11.03 3.68
CA SER A 7 -1.34 10.66 2.47
C SER A 7 -1.17 9.17 2.13
N LEU A 8 0.05 8.62 2.24
CA LEU A 8 0.29 7.20 2.02
C LEU A 8 -0.43 6.33 3.04
N ILE A 9 -0.34 6.68 4.32
CA ILE A 9 -1.02 5.94 5.40
C ILE A 9 -2.53 5.94 5.18
N ASP A 10 -3.11 7.11 4.88
CA ASP A 10 -4.55 7.24 4.62
C ASP A 10 -4.98 6.43 3.39
N ALA A 11 -4.23 6.48 2.30
CA ALA A 11 -4.50 5.67 1.11
C ALA A 11 -4.49 4.18 1.43
N ILE A 12 -3.45 3.66 2.10
CA ILE A 12 -3.34 2.24 2.47
C ILE A 12 -4.51 1.83 3.39
N ARG A 13 -4.85 2.63 4.41
CA ARG A 13 -5.95 2.32 5.33
C ARG A 13 -7.31 2.33 4.63
N LYS A 14 -7.57 3.31 3.75
CA LYS A 14 -8.79 3.37 2.95
C LYS A 14 -8.89 2.17 2.01
N THR A 15 -7.79 1.80 1.35
CA THR A 15 -7.74 0.60 0.51
C THR A 15 -8.05 -0.66 1.32
N ALA A 16 -7.43 -0.84 2.48
CA ALA A 16 -7.69 -2.00 3.34
C ALA A 16 -9.17 -2.10 3.76
N LYS A 17 -9.78 -0.97 4.16
CA LYS A 17 -11.20 -0.90 4.52
C LYS A 17 -12.11 -1.22 3.34
N THR A 18 -11.85 -0.62 2.18
CA THR A 18 -12.62 -0.89 0.94
C THR A 18 -12.51 -2.35 0.53
N LEU A 19 -11.31 -2.92 0.60
CA LEU A 19 -11.05 -4.32 0.28
C LEU A 19 -11.80 -5.26 1.25
N GLU A 20 -11.73 -4.99 2.55
CA GLU A 20 -12.43 -5.79 3.57
C GLU A 20 -13.93 -5.90 3.27
N GLN A 21 -14.56 -4.78 2.92
CA GLN A 21 -15.99 -4.67 2.61
C GLN A 21 -16.36 -5.22 1.22
N SER A 22 -15.40 -5.33 0.31
CA SER A 22 -15.66 -5.75 -1.06
C SER A 22 -15.90 -7.26 -1.20
N LYS A 23 -16.81 -7.60 -2.11
CA LYS A 23 -17.05 -8.97 -2.58
C LYS A 23 -16.32 -9.28 -3.89
N GLU A 24 -15.68 -8.27 -4.49
CA GLU A 24 -15.14 -8.30 -5.85
C GLU A 24 -13.63 -8.61 -5.89
N TYR A 25 -13.03 -8.99 -4.77
CA TYR A 25 -11.61 -9.32 -4.71
C TYR A 25 -11.29 -10.54 -5.57
N GLN A 26 -10.36 -10.37 -6.52
CA GLN A 26 -9.92 -11.41 -7.41
C GLN A 26 -8.46 -11.19 -7.76
N TRP A 27 -7.58 -12.04 -7.22
CA TRP A 27 -6.13 -11.90 -7.41
C TRP A 27 -5.71 -11.92 -8.89
N GLY A 28 -6.35 -12.74 -9.73
CA GLY A 28 -6.06 -12.79 -11.17
C GLY A 28 -6.62 -11.62 -12.01
N HIS A 29 -7.37 -10.69 -11.41
CA HIS A 29 -7.89 -9.51 -12.12
C HIS A 29 -7.08 -8.27 -11.71
N MET A 30 -6.29 -7.73 -12.63
CA MET A 30 -5.32 -6.65 -12.36
C MET A 30 -5.89 -5.39 -11.70
N GLY A 31 -7.18 -5.09 -11.88
CA GLY A 31 -7.86 -3.99 -11.18
C GLY A 31 -8.55 -4.37 -9.87
N SER A 32 -8.64 -5.66 -9.52
CA SER A 32 -9.35 -6.18 -8.33
C SER A 32 -8.45 -7.04 -7.44
N CYS A 33 -7.14 -7.05 -7.69
CA CYS A 33 -6.12 -7.69 -6.87
C CYS A 33 -5.55 -6.70 -5.84
N ASN A 34 -4.49 -7.11 -5.16
CA ASN A 34 -3.86 -6.35 -4.07
C ASN A 34 -3.45 -4.94 -4.52
N CYS A 35 -2.60 -4.86 -5.54
CA CYS A 35 -2.18 -3.59 -6.12
C CYS A 35 -3.32 -2.90 -6.89
N GLY A 36 -4.23 -3.65 -7.50
CA GLY A 36 -5.39 -3.10 -8.21
C GLY A 36 -6.31 -2.28 -7.32
N PHE A 37 -6.60 -2.75 -6.10
CA PHE A 37 -7.36 -1.97 -5.11
C PHE A 37 -6.62 -0.71 -4.66
N LEU A 38 -5.29 -0.77 -4.52
CA LEU A 38 -4.49 0.41 -4.18
C LEU A 38 -4.47 1.41 -5.34
N ALA A 39 -4.30 0.92 -6.57
CA ALA A 39 -4.33 1.73 -7.79
C ALA A 39 -5.67 2.45 -7.96
N GLN A 40 -6.80 1.78 -7.73
CA GLN A 40 -8.12 2.44 -7.71
C GLN A 40 -8.17 3.58 -6.68
N GLN A 41 -7.64 3.35 -5.48
CA GLN A 41 -7.66 4.36 -4.40
C GLN A 41 -6.78 5.58 -4.71
N VAL A 42 -5.66 5.39 -5.40
CA VAL A 42 -4.73 6.48 -5.75
C VAL A 42 -5.22 7.24 -6.98
N THR A 43 -5.50 6.51 -8.06
CA THR A 43 -5.77 7.07 -9.39
C THR A 43 -7.23 7.42 -9.64
N GLN A 44 -8.14 6.95 -8.78
CA GLN A 44 -9.59 7.02 -8.96
C GLN A 44 -10.10 6.34 -10.25
N LEU A 45 -9.26 5.56 -10.93
CA LEU A 45 -9.66 4.74 -12.07
C LEU A 45 -10.52 3.56 -11.58
N ARG A 46 -11.43 3.11 -12.44
CA ARG A 46 -12.28 1.94 -12.15
C ARG A 46 -11.46 0.65 -12.37
N LYS A 47 -11.83 -0.42 -11.66
CA LYS A 47 -11.17 -1.74 -11.79
C LYS A 47 -11.07 -2.25 -13.24
N ASP A 48 -12.08 -2.02 -14.06
CA ASP A 48 -12.14 -2.44 -15.47
C ASP A 48 -11.20 -1.61 -16.35
N GLU A 49 -11.02 -0.33 -16.03
CA GLU A 49 -10.03 0.54 -16.67
C GLU A 49 -8.61 0.06 -16.38
N ILE A 50 -8.27 -0.13 -15.10
CA ILE A 50 -6.94 -0.61 -14.70
C ILE A 50 -6.65 -1.99 -15.31
N HIS A 51 -7.64 -2.88 -15.30
CA HIS A 51 -7.47 -4.20 -15.89
C HIS A 51 -7.18 -4.12 -17.39
N ARG A 52 -7.96 -3.35 -18.15
CA ARG A 52 -7.73 -3.19 -19.59
C ARG A 52 -6.34 -2.64 -19.90
N ARG A 53 -5.88 -1.64 -19.15
CA ARG A 53 -4.53 -1.07 -19.30
C ARG A 53 -3.43 -2.11 -19.07
N ALA A 54 -3.63 -2.98 -18.08
CA ALA A 54 -2.69 -4.05 -17.78
C ALA A 54 -2.66 -5.18 -18.82
N MET A 55 -3.71 -5.34 -19.65
CA MET A 55 -3.80 -6.45 -20.62
C MET A 55 -2.93 -6.26 -21.88
N GLU A 56 -2.28 -5.10 -22.06
CA GLU A 56 -1.26 -4.96 -23.11
C GLU A 56 -0.02 -5.82 -22.85
N ARG A 57 0.13 -6.31 -21.62
CA ARG A 57 1.20 -7.20 -21.20
C ARG A 57 0.67 -8.35 -20.36
N TYR A 58 1.46 -9.40 -20.29
CA TYR A 58 1.17 -10.55 -19.45
C TYR A 58 1.79 -10.41 -18.07
N GLY A 59 1.23 -11.17 -17.14
CA GLY A 59 1.75 -11.28 -15.79
C GLY A 59 1.04 -10.40 -14.77
N ASP A 60 1.33 -10.67 -13.51
CA ASP A 60 0.81 -9.89 -12.39
C ASP A 60 1.58 -8.58 -12.19
N TRP A 61 1.18 -7.79 -11.20
CA TRP A 61 1.82 -6.51 -10.91
C TRP A 61 3.33 -6.64 -10.66
N SER A 62 3.78 -7.70 -9.98
CA SER A 62 5.20 -7.87 -9.71
C SER A 62 6.01 -8.07 -10.99
N GLU A 63 5.47 -8.87 -11.90
CA GLU A 63 6.07 -9.15 -13.20
C GLU A 63 6.08 -7.90 -14.08
N GLN A 64 4.96 -7.19 -14.19
CA GLN A 64 4.89 -5.97 -15.01
C GLN A 64 5.77 -4.84 -14.44
N LEU A 65 5.90 -4.73 -13.11
CA LEU A 65 6.81 -3.78 -12.45
C LEU A 65 8.31 -4.12 -12.63
N ASN A 66 8.68 -5.31 -13.11
CA ASN A 66 10.08 -5.59 -13.46
C ASN A 66 10.54 -4.82 -14.69
N ASP A 67 9.60 -4.56 -15.59
CA ASP A 67 9.84 -3.96 -16.90
C ASP A 67 9.19 -2.58 -17.02
N TYR A 68 8.79 -1.98 -15.89
CA TYR A 68 8.21 -0.65 -15.83
C TYR A 68 9.20 0.38 -16.39
N CYS A 69 8.74 1.18 -17.35
CA CYS A 69 9.50 2.29 -17.89
C CYS A 69 8.58 3.50 -18.09
N PRO A 70 8.82 4.65 -17.42
CA PRO A 70 7.91 5.80 -17.46
C PRO A 70 7.78 6.45 -18.85
N THR A 71 8.64 6.08 -19.80
CA THR A 71 8.64 6.60 -21.17
C THR A 71 8.27 5.55 -22.22
N SER A 72 7.79 4.36 -21.81
CA SER A 72 7.42 3.28 -22.73
C SER A 72 6.18 3.61 -23.59
N GLY A 73 5.31 4.49 -23.09
CA GLY A 73 3.99 4.76 -23.66
C GLY A 73 2.94 3.69 -23.36
N LEU A 74 3.24 2.72 -22.49
CA LEU A 74 2.29 1.67 -22.10
C LEU A 74 1.25 2.21 -21.10
N PRO A 75 -0.05 1.91 -21.26
CA PRO A 75 -1.09 2.47 -20.41
C PRO A 75 -1.00 2.08 -18.93
N LEU A 76 -0.46 0.90 -18.60
CA LEU A 76 -0.25 0.53 -17.19
C LEU A 76 0.92 1.31 -16.57
N ASP A 77 1.93 1.68 -17.36
CA ASP A 77 3.07 2.45 -16.87
C ASP A 77 2.61 3.85 -16.43
N ASP A 78 1.57 4.42 -17.03
CA ASP A 78 0.94 5.65 -16.54
C ASP A 78 0.32 5.49 -15.14
N VAL A 79 -0.34 4.36 -14.89
CA VAL A 79 -0.94 4.04 -13.58
C VAL A 79 0.17 3.85 -12.54
N ILE A 80 1.23 3.12 -12.88
CA ILE A 80 2.39 2.93 -12.01
C ILE A 80 3.07 4.27 -11.72
N SER A 81 3.23 5.12 -12.74
CA SER A 81 3.81 6.46 -12.61
C SER A 81 3.02 7.33 -11.64
N GLU A 82 1.69 7.29 -11.69
CA GLU A 82 0.83 8.01 -10.77
C GLU A 82 0.96 7.50 -9.33
N MET A 83 1.03 6.18 -9.13
CA MET A 83 1.28 5.59 -7.82
C MET A 83 2.65 5.97 -7.25
N ILE A 84 3.69 6.01 -8.10
CA ILE A 84 5.03 6.45 -7.70
C ILE A 84 5.02 7.95 -7.35
N ALA A 85 4.37 8.77 -8.16
CA ALA A 85 4.23 10.21 -7.90
C ALA A 85 3.44 10.49 -6.61
N PHE A 86 2.48 9.63 -6.26
CA PHE A 86 1.76 9.69 -4.98
C PHE A 86 2.67 9.41 -3.76
N GLY A 87 3.76 8.65 -3.97
CA GLY A 87 4.80 8.42 -2.97
C GLY A 87 5.15 6.96 -2.72
N PHE A 88 4.55 6.01 -3.44
CA PHE A 88 4.97 4.60 -3.39
C PHE A 88 6.26 4.40 -4.18
N ASP A 89 7.02 3.35 -3.86
CA ASP A 89 8.10 2.89 -4.73
C ASP A 89 7.72 1.56 -5.44
N ALA A 90 8.46 1.19 -6.49
CA ALA A 90 8.18 -0.03 -7.24
C ALA A 90 8.35 -1.32 -6.40
N GLN A 91 9.20 -1.30 -5.36
CA GLN A 91 9.38 -2.45 -4.47
C GLN A 91 8.19 -2.60 -3.52
N ASP A 92 7.60 -1.51 -3.05
CA ASP A 92 6.39 -1.53 -2.23
C ASP A 92 5.24 -2.22 -2.96
N LEU A 93 5.07 -1.89 -4.24
CA LEU A 93 4.02 -2.47 -5.07
C LEU A 93 4.30 -3.96 -5.35
N LYS A 94 5.55 -4.36 -5.62
CA LYS A 94 5.95 -5.78 -5.72
C LYS A 94 5.67 -6.53 -4.42
N HIS A 95 6.03 -5.95 -3.28
CA HIS A 95 5.80 -6.53 -1.98
C HIS A 95 4.32 -6.64 -1.64
N LEU A 96 3.51 -5.66 -1.98
CA LEU A 96 2.05 -5.71 -1.82
C LEU A 96 1.42 -6.81 -2.66
N GLU A 97 1.89 -6.99 -3.90
CA GLU A 97 1.36 -8.03 -4.78
C GLU A 97 1.56 -9.44 -4.21
N LYS A 98 2.69 -9.68 -3.52
CA LYS A 98 3.07 -10.99 -2.97
C LYS A 98 2.97 -11.11 -1.45
N LEU A 99 2.57 -10.04 -0.74
CA LEU A 99 2.61 -9.91 0.72
C LEU A 99 3.97 -10.27 1.33
N SER A 100 5.05 -9.69 0.79
CA SER A 100 6.41 -10.21 1.00
C SER A 100 7.42 -9.27 1.67
N ASP A 101 7.05 -8.05 2.07
CA ASP A 101 8.00 -7.14 2.73
C ASP A 101 8.43 -7.71 4.11
N PRO A 102 9.74 -7.95 4.33
CA PRO A 102 10.21 -8.53 5.59
C PRO A 102 10.00 -7.64 6.82
N ALA A 103 9.95 -6.31 6.68
CA ALA A 103 9.63 -5.41 7.79
C ALA A 103 8.16 -5.54 8.19
N ILE A 104 7.25 -5.62 7.21
CA ILE A 104 5.81 -5.85 7.47
C ILE A 104 5.59 -7.24 8.07
N LEU A 105 6.15 -8.29 7.47
CA LEU A 105 6.01 -9.66 8.01
C LEU A 105 6.54 -9.79 9.45
N ARG A 106 7.58 -9.03 9.82
CA ARG A 106 8.11 -9.04 11.18
C ARG A 106 7.16 -8.47 12.24
N SER A 107 6.17 -7.66 11.86
CA SER A 107 5.16 -7.18 12.81
C SER A 107 4.16 -8.26 13.23
N PHE A 108 4.07 -9.37 12.49
CA PHE A 108 3.20 -10.50 12.83
C PHE A 108 3.91 -11.48 13.78
N PRO A 109 3.15 -12.18 14.66
CA PRO A 109 3.67 -13.29 15.44
C PRO A 109 4.36 -14.33 14.57
N LEU A 110 5.41 -15.00 15.07
CA LEU A 110 6.23 -15.94 14.29
C LEU A 110 5.42 -17.00 13.51
N GLY A 111 4.36 -17.54 14.11
CA GLY A 111 3.48 -18.54 13.48
C GLY A 111 2.43 -18.00 12.50
N GLN A 112 2.39 -16.68 12.28
CA GLN A 112 1.37 -16.01 11.45
C GLN A 112 1.99 -15.21 10.29
N ARG A 113 3.27 -15.44 9.97
CA ARG A 113 4.00 -14.71 8.92
C ARG A 113 3.81 -15.31 7.51
N ASP A 114 3.14 -16.45 7.40
CA ASP A 114 2.86 -17.13 6.12
C ASP A 114 1.54 -16.63 5.51
N LEU A 115 1.51 -15.35 5.16
CA LEU A 115 0.34 -14.69 4.57
C LEU A 115 0.13 -15.14 3.12
N LYS A 116 -1.13 -15.36 2.74
CA LYS A 116 -1.51 -15.79 1.39
C LYS A 116 -1.99 -14.61 0.57
N HIS A 117 -1.23 -14.25 -0.46
CA HIS A 117 -1.52 -13.10 -1.32
C HIS A 117 -2.83 -13.17 -2.09
N ASN A 118 -3.43 -14.36 -2.20
CA ASN A 118 -4.73 -14.61 -2.81
C ASN A 118 -5.87 -14.76 -1.79
N LEU A 119 -5.58 -14.60 -0.49
CA LEU A 119 -6.57 -14.60 0.57
C LEU A 119 -6.85 -13.16 1.00
N LYS A 120 -8.05 -12.66 0.69
CA LYS A 120 -8.47 -11.28 0.99
C LYS A 120 -8.15 -10.84 2.42
N LYS A 121 -8.39 -11.72 3.40
CA LYS A 121 -8.15 -11.45 4.82
C LYS A 121 -6.69 -11.12 5.11
N ASP A 122 -5.76 -11.85 4.48
CA ASP A 122 -4.33 -11.68 4.69
C ASP A 122 -3.83 -10.40 4.03
N VAL A 123 -4.37 -10.05 2.87
CA VAL A 123 -4.07 -8.78 2.19
C VAL A 123 -4.51 -7.59 3.05
N VAL A 124 -5.73 -7.64 3.60
CA VAL A 124 -6.22 -6.60 4.53
C VAL A 124 -5.32 -6.49 5.76
N ALA A 125 -4.98 -7.63 6.39
CA ALA A 125 -4.09 -7.65 7.55
C ALA A 125 -2.71 -7.07 7.23
N TYR A 126 -2.14 -7.43 6.08
CA TYR A 126 -0.87 -6.91 5.60
C TYR A 126 -0.90 -5.39 5.39
N MET A 127 -1.94 -4.86 4.72
CA MET A 127 -2.09 -3.42 4.50
C MET A 127 -2.24 -2.64 5.81
N LEU A 128 -2.99 -3.17 6.78
CA LEU A 128 -3.12 -2.54 8.10
C LEU A 128 -1.79 -2.56 8.87
N ALA A 129 -1.05 -3.67 8.83
CA ALA A 129 0.28 -3.76 9.41
C ALA A 129 1.26 -2.78 8.77
N TRP A 130 1.23 -2.66 7.44
CA TRP A 130 2.03 -1.69 6.69
C TRP A 130 1.73 -0.25 7.11
N ALA A 131 0.45 0.13 7.12
CA ALA A 131 0.03 1.46 7.55
C ALA A 131 0.48 1.78 8.98
N ASN A 132 0.38 0.81 9.90
CA ASN A 132 0.84 0.98 11.27
C ASN A 132 2.36 1.20 11.35
N LEU A 133 3.17 0.48 10.55
CA LEU A 133 4.62 0.68 10.53
C LEU A 133 5.01 2.09 10.04
N LEU A 134 4.37 2.58 8.98
CA LEU A 134 4.58 3.94 8.49
C LEU A 134 4.15 4.99 9.52
N GLU A 135 3.04 4.76 10.22
CA GLU A 135 2.57 5.65 11.29
C GLU A 135 3.56 5.71 12.46
N GLN A 136 4.11 4.57 12.89
CA GLN A 136 5.17 4.53 13.90
C GLN A 136 6.44 5.28 13.44
N GLU A 137 6.80 5.18 12.16
CA GLU A 137 7.93 5.94 11.60
C GLU A 137 7.70 7.46 11.68
N LEU A 138 6.46 7.93 11.46
CA LEU A 138 6.12 9.34 11.64
C LEU A 138 6.17 9.76 13.11
N LEU A 139 5.56 8.98 14.01
CA LEU A 139 5.50 9.30 15.44
C LEU A 139 6.91 9.40 16.05
N ASN A 140 7.84 8.52 15.65
CA ASN A 140 9.22 8.54 16.13
C ASN A 140 10.00 9.80 15.72
N LYS A 141 9.50 10.57 14.75
CA LYS A 141 10.11 11.84 14.31
C LYS A 141 9.50 13.06 15.00
N ILE A 142 8.45 12.89 15.80
CA ILE A 142 7.80 13.98 16.52
C ILE A 142 8.49 14.14 17.88
N GLU A 143 9.19 15.25 18.05
CA GLU A 143 9.68 15.68 19.37
C GLU A 143 8.61 16.54 20.04
N LEU A 144 8.08 16.07 21.17
CA LEU A 144 7.14 16.85 21.96
C LEU A 144 7.91 17.83 22.86
N PRO A 145 7.46 19.10 22.98
CA PRO A 145 8.05 20.02 23.92
C PRO A 145 7.81 19.53 25.35
N VAL A 146 8.83 19.62 26.20
CA VAL A 146 8.67 19.36 27.64
C VAL A 146 7.77 20.45 28.21
N LEU A 147 6.58 20.07 28.65
CA LEU A 147 5.68 20.97 29.37
C LEU A 147 6.29 21.27 30.74
N GLN A 148 6.73 22.50 30.95
CA GLN A 148 7.13 22.96 32.28
C GLN A 148 5.86 23.21 33.09
N GLU A 149 5.70 22.48 34.19
CA GLU A 149 4.68 22.80 35.19
C GLU A 149 4.95 24.21 35.73
N THR A 150 4.08 25.16 35.40
CA THR A 150 4.07 26.47 36.06
C THR A 150 3.57 26.28 37.48
N SER A 151 4.49 25.94 38.37
CA SER A 151 4.29 26.05 39.81
C SER A 151 4.26 27.54 40.17
N LYS A 152 3.05 28.12 40.18
CA LYS A 152 2.72 29.31 40.98
C LYS A 152 1.22 29.63 40.90
N VAL A 153 0.52 29.31 41.99
CA VAL A 153 -0.19 30.34 42.76
C VAL A 153 0.06 30.02 44.24
N GLU A 154 1.06 30.70 44.81
CA GLU A 154 1.22 30.81 46.27
C GLU A 154 0.26 31.90 46.78
N ALA A 155 -0.40 31.57 47.91
CA ALA A 155 -1.12 32.42 48.87
C ALA A 155 -2.40 33.15 48.42
#